data_AF-A0A4P5QJ65-F1
#
_entry.id   AF-A0A4P5QJ65-F1
#
_cell.length_a   1.000
_cell.length_b   1.000
_cell.length_c   1.000
_cell.angle_alpha   90.00
_cell.angle_beta   90.00
_cell.angle_gamma   90.00
#
_symmetry.space_group_name_H-M   'P 1'
#
loop_
_entity.id
_entity.type
_entity.pdbx_description
1 polymer ?
#
loop_
_entity_poly.entity_id
_entity_poly.type
_entity_poly.pdbx_seq_one_letter_code
_entity_poly.pdbx_strand_id
1 'polypeptide(L)'
;MKTSILALIATGALAAFASAETTVKISGVHLCCKSCVVGAEKAVAKAKGATATVDKDGGTVTITGADKAAVQAGVDALVAGGYYGKSDSSDVTLKDVSGAKDGKVSTMTVGDVHLCCDKCANAAKKALGKVKGVTSDTATKKVTSFEVKGDFSPKEVMAALQDAGFTGKAK
;
A
#
# COMPACT_ATOMS: atom_id res chain seq x y z
N MET A 1 15.36 51.71 -52.01
CA MET A 1 16.05 51.02 -50.89
C MET A 1 15.33 51.36 -49.58
N LYS A 2 15.31 50.41 -48.64
CA LYS A 2 14.69 50.41 -47.30
C LYS A 2 13.31 49.75 -47.24
N THR A 3 13.37 48.42 -47.29
CA THR A 3 12.37 47.46 -46.86
C THR A 3 11.99 47.66 -45.39
N SER A 4 10.70 47.84 -45.13
CA SER A 4 10.12 47.89 -43.79
C SER A 4 10.11 46.48 -43.15
N ILE A 5 10.60 46.42 -41.92
CA ILE A 5 10.58 45.26 -41.03
C ILE A 5 9.14 45.06 -40.52
N LEU A 6 8.51 43.93 -40.84
CA LEU A 6 7.34 43.43 -40.12
C LEU A 6 7.81 42.39 -39.10
N ALA A 7 7.78 42.76 -37.82
CA ALA A 7 7.99 41.84 -36.70
C ALA A 7 6.64 41.16 -36.37
N LEU A 8 6.54 39.86 -36.61
CA LEU A 8 5.41 39.03 -36.21
C LEU A 8 5.71 38.46 -34.81
N ILE A 9 5.15 39.07 -33.77
CA ILE A 9 5.23 38.56 -32.38
C ILE A 9 4.18 37.47 -32.23
N ALA A 10 4.62 36.20 -32.26
CA ALA A 10 3.79 35.06 -31.89
C ALA A 10 3.61 35.04 -30.36
N THR A 11 2.47 35.50 -29.86
CA THR A 11 2.05 35.33 -28.47
C THR A 11 1.48 33.92 -28.31
N GLY A 12 2.34 32.96 -28.00
CA GLY A 12 1.93 31.63 -27.56
C GLY A 12 1.29 31.73 -26.17
N ALA A 13 -0.03 31.67 -26.09
CA ALA A 13 -0.73 31.48 -24.84
C ALA A 13 -0.40 30.08 -24.30
N LEU A 14 0.51 30.00 -23.33
CA LEU A 14 0.62 28.83 -22.47
C LEU A 14 -0.63 28.80 -21.58
N ALA A 15 -1.67 28.08 -22.02
CA ALA A 15 -2.73 27.66 -21.13
C ALA A 15 -2.10 26.76 -20.06
N ALA A 16 -2.00 27.27 -18.83
CA ALA A 16 -1.75 26.45 -17.66
C ALA A 16 -2.95 25.50 -17.52
N PHE A 17 -2.80 24.26 -17.99
CA PHE A 17 -3.71 23.19 -17.63
C PHE A 17 -3.52 22.94 -16.14
N ALA A 18 -4.33 23.61 -15.31
CA ALA A 18 -4.57 23.18 -13.95
C ALA A 18 -5.36 21.88 -14.03
N SER A 19 -4.67 20.76 -14.26
CA SER A 19 -5.25 19.44 -14.08
C SER A 19 -5.62 19.31 -12.61
N ALA A 20 -6.90 19.10 -12.32
CA ALA A 20 -7.36 18.82 -10.97
C ALA A 20 -6.61 17.59 -10.45
N GLU A 21 -5.92 17.73 -9.32
CA GLU A 21 -5.18 16.63 -8.71
C GLU A 21 -6.14 15.49 -8.38
N THR A 22 -5.75 14.26 -8.72
CA THR A 22 -6.49 13.05 -8.34
C THR A 22 -6.09 12.68 -6.92
N THR A 23 -7.07 12.41 -6.05
CA THR A 23 -6.85 12.01 -4.66
C THR A 23 -7.66 10.77 -4.34
N VAL A 24 -7.05 9.81 -3.64
CA VAL A 24 -7.73 8.62 -3.10
C VAL A 24 -7.35 8.40 -1.65
N LYS A 25 -8.26 7.84 -0.86
CA LYS A 25 -8.02 7.49 0.54
C LYS A 25 -7.99 5.98 0.70
N ILE A 26 -6.89 5.49 1.24
CA ILE A 26 -6.72 4.09 1.64
C ILE A 26 -7.02 3.98 3.12
N SER A 27 -8.06 3.24 3.48
CA SER A 27 -8.52 3.03 4.86
C SER A 27 -8.15 1.65 5.39
N GLY A 28 -8.10 1.49 6.72
CA GLY A 28 -7.78 0.20 7.35
C GLY A 28 -6.30 -0.16 7.33
N VAL A 29 -5.42 0.83 7.11
CA VAL A 29 -3.97 0.62 7.13
C VAL A 29 -3.48 0.49 8.57
N HIS A 30 -2.61 -0.49 8.84
CA HIS A 30 -2.08 -0.67 10.19
C HIS A 30 -1.02 0.40 10.54
N LEU A 31 -1.45 1.48 11.19
CA LEU A 31 -0.62 2.66 11.49
C LEU A 31 -0.40 2.85 13.00
N CYS A 32 -0.06 1.80 13.75
CA CYS A 32 -0.05 1.91 15.22
C CYS A 32 1.05 2.81 15.81
N CYS A 33 2.16 3.08 15.09
CA CYS A 33 3.30 3.86 15.59
C CYS A 33 3.84 4.90 14.60
N LYS A 34 4.64 5.86 15.09
CA LYS A 34 5.23 6.93 14.26
C LYS A 34 6.09 6.40 13.11
N SER A 35 6.79 5.29 13.32
CA SER A 35 7.59 4.66 12.26
C SER A 35 6.73 4.11 11.12
N CYS A 36 5.49 3.68 11.39
CA CYS A 36 4.54 3.26 10.34
C CYS A 36 4.06 4.46 9.52
N VAL A 37 3.81 5.61 10.17
CA VAL A 37 3.45 6.86 9.48
C VAL A 37 4.56 7.25 8.49
N VAL A 38 5.78 7.40 9.00
CA VAL A 38 6.96 7.75 8.19
C VAL A 38 7.25 6.68 7.13
N GLY A 39 7.04 5.41 7.46
CA GLY A 39 7.26 4.30 6.54
C GLY A 39 6.27 4.30 5.36
N ALA A 40 4.99 4.57 5.60
CA ALA A 40 3.98 4.68 4.56
C ALA A 40 4.23 5.90 3.65
N GLU A 41 4.56 7.07 4.23
CA GLU A 41 4.96 8.26 3.46
C GLU A 41 6.17 7.97 2.57
N LYS A 42 7.22 7.35 3.13
CA LYS A 42 8.42 6.98 2.38
C LYS A 42 8.15 5.92 1.32
N ALA A 43 7.20 5.03 1.54
CA ALA A 43 6.80 4.04 0.53
C ALA A 43 6.20 4.75 -0.69
N VAL A 44 5.21 5.63 -0.47
CA VAL A 44 4.57 6.38 -1.56
C VAL A 44 5.54 7.33 -2.25
N ALA A 45 6.44 8.00 -1.52
CA ALA A 45 7.43 8.91 -2.10
C ALA A 45 8.41 8.26 -3.09
N LYS A 46 8.49 6.92 -3.15
CA LYS A 46 9.25 6.20 -4.19
C LYS A 46 8.55 6.24 -5.56
N ALA A 47 7.24 6.45 -5.59
CA ALA A 47 6.48 6.62 -6.82
C ALA A 47 6.58 8.08 -7.28
N LYS A 48 7.09 8.29 -8.50
CA LYS A 48 7.16 9.63 -9.08
C LYS A 48 5.74 10.17 -9.32
N GLY A 49 5.50 11.41 -8.91
CA GLY A 49 4.23 12.12 -9.16
C GLY A 49 3.12 11.83 -8.14
N ALA A 50 3.41 11.07 -7.08
CA ALA A 50 2.48 10.81 -5.98
C ALA A 50 3.04 11.35 -4.65
N THR A 51 2.14 11.85 -3.81
CA THR A 51 2.42 12.23 -2.43
C THR A 51 1.44 11.53 -1.49
N ALA A 52 1.78 11.45 -0.20
CA ALA A 52 0.90 10.85 0.80
C ALA A 52 0.75 11.75 2.03
N THR A 53 -0.48 11.80 2.55
CA THR A 53 -0.78 12.28 3.90
C THR A 53 -1.26 11.09 4.73
N VAL A 54 -0.68 10.88 5.90
CA VAL A 54 -0.97 9.70 6.73
C VAL A 54 -1.64 10.12 8.03
N ASP A 55 -2.86 9.65 8.24
CA ASP A 55 -3.61 9.82 9.49
C ASP A 55 -3.48 8.53 10.32
N LYS A 56 -2.68 8.63 11.37
CA LYS A 56 -2.39 7.55 12.29
C LYS A 56 -3.62 7.10 13.08
N ASP A 57 -4.46 8.05 13.48
CA ASP A 57 -5.59 7.80 14.39
C ASP A 57 -6.80 7.27 13.61
N GLY A 58 -7.01 7.77 12.39
CA GLY A 58 -7.99 7.22 11.45
C GLY A 58 -7.55 5.93 10.74
N GLY A 59 -6.25 5.57 10.80
CA GLY A 59 -5.74 4.41 10.07
C GLY A 59 -5.84 4.59 8.55
N THR A 60 -5.58 5.81 8.06
CA THR A 60 -5.74 6.14 6.64
C THR A 60 -4.48 6.72 6.00
N VAL A 61 -4.32 6.46 4.71
CA VAL A 61 -3.30 7.05 3.85
C VAL A 61 -4.00 7.70 2.66
N THR A 62 -3.97 9.02 2.58
CA THR A 62 -4.49 9.79 1.45
C THR A 62 -3.37 9.98 0.44
N ILE A 63 -3.56 9.52 -0.80
CA ILE A 63 -2.58 9.62 -1.88
C ILE A 63 -3.09 10.58 -2.94
N THR A 64 -2.28 11.57 -3.29
CA THR A 64 -2.58 12.61 -4.27
C THR A 64 -1.55 12.61 -5.39
N GLY A 65 -1.99 12.79 -6.63
CA GLY A 65 -1.12 12.89 -7.81
C GLY A 65 -1.80 13.65 -8.95
N ALA A 66 -1.02 13.98 -9.99
CA ALA A 66 -1.52 14.77 -11.12
C ALA A 66 -2.61 14.04 -11.92
N ASP A 67 -2.60 12.71 -11.91
CA ASP A 67 -3.55 11.86 -12.61
C ASP A 67 -3.71 10.49 -11.91
N LYS A 68 -4.64 9.68 -12.44
CA LYS A 68 -4.92 8.32 -11.97
C LYS A 68 -3.68 7.41 -12.00
N ALA A 69 -2.80 7.55 -12.99
CA ALA A 69 -1.62 6.68 -13.12
C ALA A 69 -0.59 7.00 -12.02
N ALA A 70 -0.38 8.28 -11.73
CA ALA A 70 0.46 8.70 -10.61
C ALA A 70 -0.09 8.20 -9.27
N VAL A 71 -1.39 8.35 -9.03
CA VAL A 71 -2.04 7.84 -7.81
C VAL A 71 -1.93 6.31 -7.69
N GLN A 72 -2.19 5.57 -8.77
CA GLN A 72 -2.05 4.11 -8.78
C GLN A 72 -0.60 3.69 -8.52
N ALA A 73 0.39 4.39 -9.07
CA ALA A 73 1.80 4.14 -8.76
C ALA A 73 2.11 4.37 -7.27
N GLY A 74 1.50 5.40 -6.66
CA GLY A 74 1.58 5.64 -5.21
C GLY A 74 0.99 4.50 -4.39
N VAL A 75 -0.20 4.00 -4.78
CA VAL A 75 -0.85 2.85 -4.12
C VAL A 75 -0.03 1.57 -4.28
N ASP A 76 0.49 1.29 -5.48
CA ASP A 76 1.34 0.13 -5.73
C ASP A 76 2.62 0.20 -4.87
N ALA A 77 3.20 1.39 -4.70
CA ALA A 77 4.36 1.60 -3.84
C ALA A 77 4.03 1.44 -2.35
N LEU A 78 2.84 1.87 -1.91
CA LEU A 78 2.33 1.64 -0.56
C LEU A 78 2.21 0.13 -0.26
N VAL A 79 1.60 -0.63 -1.18
CA VAL A 79 1.46 -2.09 -1.11
C VAL A 79 2.83 -2.78 -1.09
N ALA A 80 3.75 -2.37 -1.97
CA ALA A 80 5.13 -2.87 -1.98
C ALA A 80 5.89 -2.53 -0.68
N GLY A 81 5.46 -1.50 0.05
CA GLY A 81 5.95 -1.15 1.38
C GLY A 81 5.41 -2.03 2.52
N GLY A 82 4.51 -2.97 2.24
CA GLY A 82 3.90 -3.85 3.23
C GLY A 82 2.63 -3.31 3.88
N TYR A 83 2.08 -2.19 3.37
CA TYR A 83 0.86 -1.57 3.87
C TYR A 83 -0.32 -1.95 2.98
N TYR A 84 -1.43 -2.34 3.59
CA TYR A 84 -2.64 -2.72 2.87
C TYR A 84 -3.88 -2.07 3.48
N GLY A 85 -4.98 -2.04 2.73
CA GLY A 85 -6.21 -1.41 3.14
C GLY A 85 -7.26 -1.42 2.02
N LYS A 86 -8.21 -0.49 2.11
CA LYS A 86 -9.31 -0.34 1.16
C LYS A 86 -9.36 1.06 0.58
N SER A 87 -9.32 1.14 -0.75
CA SER A 87 -9.55 2.37 -1.50
C SER A 87 -11.01 2.83 -1.38
N ASP A 88 -11.22 4.13 -1.30
CA ASP A 88 -12.54 4.77 -1.44
C ASP A 88 -12.94 5.02 -2.90
N SER A 89 -12.02 4.82 -3.84
CA SER A 89 -12.25 4.91 -5.27
C SER A 89 -12.16 3.54 -5.95
N SER A 90 -13.13 3.23 -6.82
CA SER A 90 -13.10 2.03 -7.68
C SER A 90 -12.07 2.12 -8.81
N ASP A 91 -11.54 3.31 -9.07
CA ASP A 91 -10.55 3.53 -10.13
C ASP A 91 -9.16 3.07 -9.73
N VAL A 92 -8.87 3.02 -8.43
CA VAL A 92 -7.56 2.65 -7.90
C VAL A 92 -7.68 1.39 -7.07
N THR A 93 -6.85 0.41 -7.39
CA THR A 93 -6.93 -0.93 -6.79
C THR A 93 -5.67 -1.22 -5.99
N LEU A 94 -5.84 -1.80 -4.80
CA LEU A 94 -4.71 -2.43 -4.10
C LEU A 94 -4.56 -3.82 -4.67
N LYS A 95 -3.44 -4.06 -5.36
CA LYS A 95 -3.16 -5.38 -5.95
C LYS A 95 -2.82 -6.35 -4.84
N ASP A 96 -3.43 -7.53 -4.87
CA ASP A 96 -2.96 -8.65 -4.07
C ASP A 96 -1.62 -9.13 -4.64
N VAL A 97 -0.54 -8.80 -3.93
CA VAL A 97 0.84 -9.20 -4.29
C VAL A 97 1.30 -10.43 -3.51
N SER A 98 0.39 -11.10 -2.79
CA SER A 98 0.75 -12.16 -1.87
C SER A 98 1.30 -13.41 -2.55
N GLY A 99 0.89 -13.69 -3.79
CA GLY A 99 1.23 -14.94 -4.47
C GLY A 99 0.61 -16.18 -3.82
N ALA A 100 -0.37 -16.02 -2.93
CA ALA A 100 -1.06 -17.12 -2.27
C ALA A 100 -1.77 -18.01 -3.30
N LYS A 101 -1.47 -19.31 -3.26
CA LYS A 101 -2.06 -20.32 -4.14
C LYS A 101 -3.36 -20.87 -3.54
N ASP A 102 -4.21 -21.41 -4.42
CA ASP A 102 -5.39 -22.16 -4.02
C ASP A 102 -5.01 -23.49 -3.33
N GLY A 103 -5.97 -24.02 -2.57
CA GLY A 103 -5.84 -25.28 -1.85
C GLY A 103 -5.50 -25.12 -0.37
N LYS A 104 -5.13 -26.24 0.25
CA LYS A 104 -4.78 -26.33 1.67
C LYS A 104 -3.31 -26.71 1.83
N VAL A 105 -2.68 -26.16 2.86
CA VAL A 105 -1.30 -26.47 3.23
C VAL A 105 -1.20 -26.71 4.73
N SER A 106 -0.20 -27.48 5.14
CA SER A 106 0.12 -27.73 6.56
C SER A 106 1.03 -26.67 7.17
N THR A 107 1.80 -25.99 6.31
CA THR A 107 2.78 -24.97 6.66
C THR A 107 2.90 -23.96 5.51
N MET A 108 3.12 -22.70 5.85
CA MET A 108 3.41 -21.62 4.89
C MET A 108 4.34 -20.60 5.55
N THR A 109 5.32 -20.09 4.79
CA THR A 109 6.08 -18.93 5.23
C THR A 109 5.42 -17.66 4.70
N VAL A 110 5.12 -16.72 5.58
CA VAL A 110 4.76 -15.35 5.19
C VAL A 110 6.05 -14.53 5.24
N GLY A 111 6.49 -14.05 4.09
CA GLY A 111 7.67 -13.18 3.95
C GLY A 111 7.30 -11.75 3.60
N ASP A 112 8.32 -10.88 3.60
CA ASP A 112 8.24 -9.48 3.18
C ASP A 112 7.24 -8.65 4.03
N VAL A 113 7.03 -9.05 5.29
CA VAL A 113 6.16 -8.35 6.25
C VAL A 113 6.94 -7.34 7.08
N HIS A 114 6.25 -6.35 7.63
CA HIS A 114 6.86 -5.33 8.48
C HIS A 114 6.34 -5.35 9.93
N LEU A 115 6.83 -6.30 10.73
CA LEU A 115 6.42 -6.45 12.14
C LEU A 115 7.36 -5.71 13.09
N CYS A 116 7.61 -4.43 12.87
CA CYS A 116 8.66 -3.67 13.56
C CYS A 116 8.47 -3.50 15.08
N CYS A 117 7.24 -3.64 15.60
CA CYS A 117 6.93 -3.51 17.02
C CYS A 117 5.95 -4.59 17.53
N ASP A 118 5.82 -4.69 18.85
CA ASP A 118 4.98 -5.72 19.50
C ASP A 118 3.50 -5.58 19.12
N LYS A 119 2.99 -4.36 18.91
CA LYS A 119 1.60 -4.13 18.46
C LYS A 119 1.36 -4.71 17.06
N CYS A 120 2.33 -4.59 16.14
CA CYS A 120 2.23 -5.17 14.81
C CYS A 120 2.20 -6.70 14.89
N ALA A 121 3.13 -7.30 15.64
CA ALA A 121 3.18 -8.75 15.80
C ALA A 121 1.88 -9.29 16.41
N ASN A 122 1.36 -8.63 17.45
CA ASN A 122 0.10 -9.03 18.09
C ASN A 122 -1.12 -8.85 17.17
N ALA A 123 -1.15 -7.79 16.36
CA ALA A 123 -2.22 -7.60 15.38
C ALA A 123 -2.19 -8.67 14.29
N ALA A 124 -0.99 -9.02 13.78
CA ALA A 124 -0.82 -10.13 12.84
C ALA A 124 -1.28 -11.46 13.46
N LYS A 125 -0.82 -11.81 14.67
CA LYS A 125 -1.28 -13.00 15.40
C LYS A 125 -2.80 -13.04 15.58
N LYS A 126 -3.40 -11.90 15.94
CA LYS A 126 -4.86 -11.78 16.09
C LYS A 126 -5.58 -12.01 14.77
N ALA A 127 -5.02 -11.58 13.64
CA ALA A 127 -5.58 -11.86 12.32
C ALA A 127 -5.48 -13.35 11.98
N LEU A 128 -4.30 -13.95 12.17
CA LEU A 128 -4.05 -15.37 11.92
C LEU A 128 -4.96 -16.28 12.76
N GLY A 129 -5.19 -15.93 14.03
CA GLY A 129 -6.08 -16.68 14.92
C GLY A 129 -7.56 -16.67 14.54
N LYS A 130 -7.97 -15.84 13.56
CA LYS A 130 -9.33 -15.86 12.99
C LYS A 130 -9.46 -16.83 11.81
N VAL A 131 -8.34 -17.31 11.26
CA VAL A 131 -8.33 -18.16 10.07
C VAL A 131 -8.56 -19.61 10.50
N LYS A 132 -9.58 -20.23 9.92
CA LYS A 132 -9.93 -21.62 10.24
C LYS A 132 -8.77 -22.55 9.87
N GLY A 133 -8.41 -23.41 10.81
CA GLY A 133 -7.37 -24.42 10.61
C GLY A 133 -5.94 -23.95 10.89
N VAL A 134 -5.69 -22.65 11.09
CA VAL A 134 -4.42 -22.18 11.66
C VAL A 134 -4.34 -22.62 13.12
N THR A 135 -3.22 -23.24 13.49
CA THR A 135 -2.99 -23.76 14.85
C THR A 135 -1.85 -23.04 15.57
N SER A 136 -0.87 -22.52 14.83
CA SER A 136 0.24 -21.75 15.41
C SER A 136 0.95 -20.89 14.38
N ASP A 137 1.70 -19.91 14.86
CA ASP A 137 2.56 -19.05 14.05
C ASP A 137 3.84 -18.67 14.82
N THR A 138 4.89 -18.28 14.08
CA THR A 138 6.15 -17.77 14.65
C THR A 138 6.29 -16.26 14.54
N ALA A 139 5.21 -15.52 14.25
CA ALA A 139 5.26 -14.08 14.11
C ALA A 139 5.74 -13.44 15.42
N THR A 140 6.70 -12.53 15.34
CA THR A 140 7.22 -11.80 16.50
C THR A 140 7.69 -10.42 16.06
N LYS A 141 8.08 -9.55 16.98
CA LYS A 141 8.61 -8.24 16.62
C LYS A 141 9.94 -8.36 15.88
N LYS A 142 10.21 -7.39 15.01
CA LYS A 142 11.46 -7.22 14.25
C LYS A 142 11.80 -8.37 13.30
N VAL A 143 10.81 -9.17 12.89
CA VAL A 143 10.98 -10.15 11.81
C VAL A 143 10.38 -9.63 10.51
N THR A 144 10.98 -10.06 9.40
CA THR A 144 10.48 -9.82 8.04
C THR A 144 9.80 -11.05 7.45
N SER A 145 9.83 -12.18 8.16
CA SER A 145 9.16 -13.41 7.80
C SER A 145 8.76 -14.22 9.02
N PHE A 146 7.72 -15.02 8.92
CA PHE A 146 7.29 -15.98 9.94
C PHE A 146 6.61 -17.19 9.31
N GLU A 147 6.53 -18.29 10.04
CA GLU A 147 5.79 -19.50 9.64
C GLU A 147 4.37 -19.46 10.21
N VAL A 148 3.44 -20.02 9.44
CA VAL A 148 2.06 -20.35 9.87
C VAL A 148 1.87 -21.85 9.69
N LYS A 149 1.35 -22.54 10.70
CA LYS A 149 1.12 -23.99 10.72
C LYS A 149 -0.34 -24.32 11.01
N GLY A 150 -0.79 -25.46 10.49
CA GLY A 150 -2.17 -25.95 10.62
C GLY A 150 -2.73 -26.39 9.26
N ASP A 151 -4.02 -26.75 9.18
CA ASP A 151 -4.67 -27.12 7.91
C ASP A 151 -5.52 -25.96 7.37
N PHE A 152 -4.89 -25.03 6.66
CA PHE A 152 -5.50 -23.76 6.26
C PHE A 152 -5.31 -23.45 4.76
N SER A 153 -6.09 -22.48 4.27
CA SER A 153 -5.91 -21.91 2.93
C SER A 153 -4.90 -20.76 2.96
N PRO A 154 -3.83 -20.78 2.13
CA PRO A 154 -2.92 -19.65 1.98
C PRO A 154 -3.64 -18.34 1.68
N LYS A 155 -4.68 -18.37 0.84
CA LYS A 155 -5.47 -17.19 0.47
C LYS A 155 -6.22 -16.61 1.67
N GLU A 156 -6.81 -17.46 2.51
CA GLU A 156 -7.51 -17.00 3.71
C GLU A 156 -6.54 -16.37 4.72
N VAL A 157 -5.33 -16.92 4.85
CA VAL A 157 -4.28 -16.32 5.70
C VAL A 157 -3.87 -14.95 5.18
N MET A 158 -3.58 -14.82 3.89
CA MET A 158 -3.15 -13.54 3.33
C MET A 158 -4.28 -12.52 3.31
N ALA A 159 -5.52 -12.93 3.06
CA ALA A 159 -6.70 -12.07 3.18
C ALA A 159 -6.89 -11.57 4.62
N ALA A 160 -6.75 -12.43 5.63
CA ALA A 160 -6.87 -12.00 7.02
C ALA A 160 -5.78 -10.99 7.43
N LEU A 161 -4.55 -11.16 6.92
CA LEU A 161 -3.48 -10.18 7.14
C LEU A 161 -3.77 -8.84 6.43
N GLN A 162 -4.28 -8.90 5.20
CA GLN A 162 -4.71 -7.73 4.41
C GLN A 162 -5.84 -6.96 5.07
N ASP A 163 -6.84 -7.67 5.61
CA ASP A 163 -7.94 -7.08 6.39
C ASP A 163 -7.45 -6.42 7.69
N ALA A 164 -6.31 -6.89 8.22
CA ALA A 164 -5.65 -6.29 9.38
C ALA A 164 -4.70 -5.13 9.01
N GLY A 165 -4.62 -4.77 7.74
CA GLY A 165 -3.83 -3.64 7.22
C GLY A 165 -2.39 -3.98 6.86
N PHE A 166 -2.05 -5.27 6.75
CA PHE A 166 -0.72 -5.76 6.41
C PHE A 166 -0.71 -6.45 5.05
N THR A 167 0.42 -6.44 4.37
CA THR A 167 0.65 -7.36 3.25
C THR A 167 2.08 -7.92 3.28
N GLY A 168 2.35 -8.88 2.42
CA GLY A 168 3.59 -9.64 2.32
C GLY A 168 3.46 -10.67 1.21
N LYS A 169 4.25 -11.75 1.27
CA LYS A 169 4.23 -12.85 0.30
C LYS A 169 4.09 -14.20 0.97
N ALA A 170 3.20 -15.03 0.44
CA ALA A 170 3.17 -16.46 0.72
C ALA A 170 4.36 -17.14 0.00
N LYS A 171 5.20 -17.83 0.76
CA LYS A 171 6.39 -18.56 0.31
C LYS A 171 6.29 -20.02 0.73
#